data_AF-A0A535WPK8-F1
#
_entry.id   AF-A0A535WPK8-F1
#
_cell.length_a   1.000
_cell.length_b   1.000
_cell.length_c   1.000
_cell.angle_alpha   90.00
_cell.angle_beta   90.00
_cell.angle_gamma   90.00
#
_symmetry.space_group_name_H-M   'P 1'
#
loop_
_entity.id
_entity.type
_entity.pdbx_description
1 polymer ?
#
loop_
_entity_poly.entity_id
_entity_poly.type
_entity_poly.pdbx_seq_one_letter_code
_entity_poly.pdbx_strand_id
1 'polypeptide(L)'
;MLLILGLLLIAAGVVLLLNLGGAATAVIRRVTSKDLGQLPAGYAASPTGLKVYALLLIAIGVASAGFAVAPTSPVTGVAAIVLGALTFAIASVIAIAGEVRTYRALQARTPTDRP
;
A
#
# COMPACT_ATOMS: atom_id res chain seq x y z
N MET A 1 -17.25 -15.37 0.45
CA MET A 1 -16.93 -14.06 1.05
C MET A 1 -15.47 -13.67 0.88
N LEU A 2 -14.51 -14.50 1.33
CA LEU A 2 -13.07 -14.19 1.25
C LEU A 2 -12.56 -13.95 -0.19
N LEU A 3 -13.02 -14.74 -1.16
CA LEU A 3 -12.67 -14.54 -2.58
C LEU A 3 -13.11 -13.15 -3.08
N ILE A 4 -14.33 -12.73 -2.76
CA ILE A 4 -14.88 -11.43 -3.17
C ILE A 4 -14.03 -10.31 -2.56
N LEU A 5 -13.71 -10.38 -1.27
CA LEU A 5 -12.83 -9.42 -0.61
C LEU A 5 -11.44 -9.38 -1.25
N GLY A 6 -10.85 -10.53 -1.54
CA GLY A 6 -9.55 -10.62 -2.22
C GLY A 6 -9.57 -9.95 -3.59
N LEU A 7 -10.59 -10.22 -4.40
CA LEU A 7 -10.78 -9.59 -5.71
C LEU A 7 -11.00 -8.08 -5.62
N LEU A 8 -11.77 -7.61 -4.64
CA LEU A 8 -11.97 -6.18 -4.40
C LEU A 8 -10.67 -5.47 -4.02
N LEU A 9 -9.84 -6.08 -3.17
CA LEU A 9 -8.52 -5.55 -2.81
C LEU A 9 -7.57 -5.50 -4.00
N ILE A 10 -7.56 -6.56 -4.84
CA ILE A 10 -6.78 -6.57 -6.08
C ILE A 10 -7.26 -5.45 -7.01
N ALA A 11 -8.57 -5.34 -7.23
CA ALA A 11 -9.14 -4.33 -8.11
C ALA A 11 -8.84 -2.91 -7.63
N ALA A 12 -9.06 -2.62 -6.34
CA ALA A 12 -8.72 -1.33 -5.75
C ALA A 12 -7.21 -1.03 -5.88
N GLY A 13 -6.37 -2.04 -5.65
CA GLY A 13 -4.92 -1.90 -5.76
C GLY A 13 -4.49 -1.60 -7.19
N VAL A 14 -5.06 -2.29 -8.19
CA VAL A 14 -4.80 -2.03 -9.62
C VAL A 14 -5.28 -0.63 -10.02
N VAL A 15 -6.47 -0.22 -9.58
CA VAL A 15 -7.01 1.13 -9.81
C VAL A 15 -6.06 2.20 -9.29
N LEU A 16 -5.52 2.03 -8.07
CA LEU A 16 -4.56 2.95 -7.47
C LEU A 16 -3.18 2.88 -8.16
N LEU A 17 -2.69 1.69 -8.46
CA LEU A 17 -1.36 1.48 -9.05
C LEU A 17 -1.25 2.12 -10.44
N LEU A 18 -2.30 1.96 -11.25
CA LEU A 18 -2.39 2.50 -12.61
C LEU A 18 -3.00 3.90 -12.66
N ASN A 19 -3.40 4.47 -11.52
CA ASN A 19 -4.09 5.75 -11.43
C ASN A 19 -5.32 5.85 -12.35
N LEU A 20 -6.12 4.78 -12.42
CA LEU A 20 -7.29 4.73 -13.31
C LEU A 20 -8.28 5.84 -12.94
N GLY A 21 -8.68 6.65 -13.92
CA GLY A 21 -9.59 7.79 -13.69
C GLY A 21 -9.04 8.86 -12.74
N GLY A 22 -7.72 8.91 -12.49
CA GLY A 22 -7.12 9.84 -11.53
C GLY A 22 -7.33 9.44 -10.07
N ALA A 23 -7.72 8.19 -9.79
CA ALA A 23 -8.01 7.71 -8.44
C ALA A 23 -6.83 7.87 -7.47
N ALA A 24 -5.60 7.56 -7.90
CA ALA A 24 -4.41 7.70 -7.07
C ALA A 24 -4.13 9.17 -6.75
N THR A 25 -4.26 10.05 -7.74
CA THR A 25 -4.12 11.51 -7.56
C THR A 25 -5.18 12.05 -6.60
N ALA A 26 -6.42 11.57 -6.71
CA ALA A 26 -7.51 11.95 -5.83
C ALA A 26 -7.26 11.49 -4.39
N VAL A 27 -6.79 10.26 -4.19
CA VAL A 27 -6.42 9.73 -2.87
C VAL A 27 -5.27 10.52 -2.26
N ILE A 28 -4.23 10.84 -3.05
CA ILE A 28 -3.14 11.69 -2.58
C ILE A 28 -3.68 13.02 -2.09
N ARG A 29 -4.38 13.74 -2.97
CA ARG A 29 -4.86 15.10 -2.67
C ARG A 29 -5.88 15.15 -1.52
N ARG A 30 -6.75 14.15 -1.39
CA ARG A 30 -7.88 14.19 -0.45
C ARG A 30 -7.62 13.46 0.86
N VAL A 31 -6.71 12.49 0.87
CA VAL A 31 -6.49 11.59 2.00
C VAL A 31 -5.06 11.70 2.52
N THR A 32 -4.06 11.36 1.71
CA THR A 32 -2.69 11.16 2.24
C THR A 32 -1.88 12.45 2.35
N SER A 33 -2.22 13.49 1.61
CA SER A 33 -1.59 14.81 1.69
C SER A 33 -2.19 15.75 2.75
N LYS A 34 -3.19 15.31 3.53
CA LYS A 34 -3.76 16.15 4.59
C LYS A 34 -2.93 16.03 5.86
N ASP A 35 -2.44 17.16 6.36
CA ASP A 35 -1.85 17.22 7.69
C ASP A 35 -2.93 16.95 8.73
N LEU A 36 -2.74 15.90 9.53
CA LEU A 36 -3.65 15.52 10.62
C LEU A 36 -3.32 16.31 11.90
N GLY A 37 -3.04 17.60 11.74
CA GLY A 37 -2.50 18.45 12.81
C GLY A 37 -0.99 18.25 12.99
N GLN A 38 -0.59 17.43 13.97
CA GLN A 38 0.83 17.24 14.32
C GLN A 38 1.55 16.18 13.49
N LEU A 39 0.84 15.40 12.68
CA LEU A 39 1.43 14.41 11.79
C LEU A 39 1.50 14.97 10.36
N PRO A 40 2.70 15.35 9.89
CA PRO A 40 2.90 15.75 8.51
C PRO A 40 2.62 14.58 7.56
N ALA A 41 2.25 14.92 6.32
CA ALA A 41 2.01 13.95 5.27
C ALA A 41 3.19 12.95 5.09
N GLY A 42 2.90 11.66 5.19
CA GLY A 42 3.88 10.56 5.12
C GLY A 42 4.27 10.14 3.70
N TYR A 43 5.00 9.02 3.58
CA TYR A 43 5.48 8.51 2.28
C TYR A 43 4.33 8.26 1.28
N ALA A 44 3.17 7.82 1.78
CA ALA A 44 1.94 7.62 1.01
C ALA A 44 1.39 8.90 0.35
N ALA A 45 1.86 10.09 0.74
CA ALA A 45 1.52 11.37 0.11
C ALA A 45 2.28 11.63 -1.20
N SER A 46 3.20 10.74 -1.58
CA SER A 46 3.92 10.79 -2.84
C SER A 46 3.35 9.80 -3.87
N PRO A 47 3.46 10.08 -5.18
CA PRO A 47 3.05 9.12 -6.21
C PRO A 47 3.75 7.77 -6.10
N THR A 48 5.03 7.76 -5.77
CA THR A 48 5.81 6.53 -5.61
C THR A 48 5.38 5.76 -4.36
N GLY A 49 5.20 6.46 -3.23
CA GLY A 49 4.76 5.81 -1.99
C GLY A 49 3.36 5.21 -2.12
N LEU A 50 2.42 5.92 -2.72
CA LEU A 50 1.08 5.38 -2.93
C LEU A 50 1.09 4.10 -3.81
N LYS A 51 1.98 4.02 -4.81
CA LYS A 51 2.14 2.78 -5.60
C LYS A 51 2.61 1.60 -4.75
N VAL A 52 3.48 1.82 -3.77
CA VAL A 52 3.92 0.77 -2.84
C VAL A 52 2.76 0.32 -1.95
N TYR A 53 1.96 1.25 -1.45
CA TYR A 53 0.74 0.90 -0.69
C TYR A 53 -0.32 0.20 -1.55
N ALA A 54 -0.46 0.58 -2.82
CA ALA A 54 -1.31 -0.13 -3.77
C ALA A 54 -0.82 -1.57 -3.99
N LEU A 55 0.50 -1.78 -4.09
CA LEU A 55 1.09 -3.12 -4.19
C LEU A 55 0.84 -3.96 -2.93
N LEU A 56 0.91 -3.35 -1.73
CA LEU A 56 0.53 -4.02 -0.48
C LEU A 56 -0.94 -4.48 -0.51
N LEU A 57 -1.85 -3.64 -1.01
CA LEU A 57 -3.26 -3.98 -1.15
C LEU A 57 -3.47 -5.17 -2.11
N ILE A 58 -2.78 -5.17 -3.24
CA ILE A 58 -2.79 -6.29 -4.20
C ILE A 58 -2.25 -7.56 -3.54
N ALA A 59 -1.13 -7.48 -2.84
CA ALA A 59 -0.51 -8.63 -2.18
C ALA A 59 -1.44 -9.30 -1.15
N ILE A 60 -2.14 -8.49 -0.33
CA ILE A 60 -3.16 -8.98 0.61
C ILE A 60 -4.33 -9.61 -0.15
N GLY A 61 -4.79 -8.97 -1.23
CA GLY A 61 -5.88 -9.46 -2.06
C GLY A 61 -5.55 -10.81 -2.71
N VAL A 62 -4.34 -10.96 -3.25
CA VAL A 62 -3.83 -12.21 -3.85
C VAL A 62 -3.73 -13.33 -2.80
N ALA A 63 -3.16 -13.05 -1.62
CA ALA A 63 -3.09 -14.05 -0.56
C ALA A 63 -4.49 -14.49 -0.09
N SER A 64 -5.41 -13.54 0.08
CA SER A 64 -6.80 -13.80 0.48
C SER A 64 -7.54 -14.63 -0.58
N ALA A 65 -7.37 -14.31 -1.86
CA ALA A 65 -7.92 -15.09 -2.96
C ALA A 65 -7.31 -16.51 -2.99
N GLY A 66 -6.00 -16.65 -2.73
CA GLY A 66 -5.32 -17.92 -2.61
C GLY A 66 -5.91 -18.84 -1.53
N PHE A 67 -6.18 -18.30 -0.34
CA PHE A 67 -6.89 -19.03 0.73
C PHE A 67 -8.29 -19.50 0.31
N ALA A 68 -9.01 -18.68 -0.45
CA ALA A 68 -10.34 -19.05 -0.93
C ALA A 68 -10.32 -20.12 -2.05
N VAL A 69 -9.25 -20.17 -2.84
CA VAL A 69 -9.08 -21.13 -3.96
C VAL A 69 -8.47 -22.45 -3.51
N ALA A 70 -7.68 -22.45 -2.43
CA ALA A 70 -6.96 -23.63 -1.94
C ALA A 70 -7.84 -24.89 -1.74
N PRO A 71 -9.10 -24.81 -1.27
CA PRO A 71 -9.94 -26.00 -1.12
C PRO A 71 -10.29 -26.70 -2.43
N THR A 72 -10.38 -25.96 -3.54
CA THR A 72 -10.75 -26.47 -4.87
C THR A 72 -9.55 -26.70 -5.79
N SER A 73 -8.47 -25.94 -5.58
CA SER A 73 -7.20 -26.10 -6.29
C SER A 73 -6.04 -25.79 -5.33
N PRO A 74 -5.55 -26.81 -4.60
CA PRO A 74 -4.54 -26.61 -3.57
C PRO A 74 -3.24 -25.99 -4.10
N VAL A 75 -2.74 -26.47 -5.25
CA VAL A 75 -1.50 -25.96 -5.84
C VAL A 75 -1.62 -24.49 -6.21
N THR A 76 -2.72 -24.10 -6.89
CA THR A 76 -2.96 -22.70 -7.26
C THR A 76 -3.16 -21.82 -6.03
N GLY A 77 -3.94 -22.29 -5.05
CA GLY A 77 -4.20 -21.54 -3.81
C GLY A 77 -2.92 -21.29 -3.00
N VAL A 78 -2.11 -22.33 -2.79
CA VAL A 78 -0.83 -22.23 -2.08
C VAL A 78 0.15 -21.33 -2.83
N ALA A 79 0.26 -21.47 -4.16
CA ALA A 79 1.11 -20.60 -4.96
C ALA A 79 0.71 -19.12 -4.82
N ALA A 80 -0.60 -18.82 -4.87
CA ALA A 80 -1.10 -17.46 -4.67
C ALA A 80 -0.82 -16.94 -3.25
N ILE A 81 -0.99 -17.76 -2.21
CA ILE A 81 -0.66 -17.39 -0.82
C ILE A 81 0.82 -17.03 -0.70
N VAL A 82 1.72 -17.87 -1.22
CA VAL A 82 3.17 -17.65 -1.16
C VAL A 82 3.56 -16.39 -1.93
N LEU A 83 3.05 -16.21 -3.15
CA LEU A 83 3.33 -15.02 -3.96
C LEU A 83 2.81 -13.74 -3.28
N GLY A 84 1.60 -13.76 -2.73
CA GLY A 84 1.04 -12.67 -1.96
C GLY A 84 1.90 -12.34 -0.74
N ALA A 85 2.30 -13.34 0.04
CA ALA A 85 3.13 -13.16 1.23
C ALA A 85 4.52 -12.58 0.90
N LEU A 86 5.19 -13.09 -0.13
CA LEU A 86 6.50 -12.58 -0.57
C LEU A 86 6.40 -11.15 -1.07
N THR A 87 5.38 -10.86 -1.88
CA THR A 87 5.15 -9.50 -2.40
C THR A 87 4.86 -8.53 -1.26
N PHE A 88 4.06 -8.95 -0.27
CA PHE A 88 3.75 -8.17 0.91
C PHE A 88 5.01 -7.87 1.74
N ALA A 89 5.86 -8.88 1.97
CA ALA A 89 7.10 -8.71 2.73
C ALA A 89 8.04 -7.69 2.05
N ILE A 90 8.26 -7.83 0.74
CA ILE A 90 9.12 -6.92 -0.03
C ILE A 90 8.54 -5.50 -0.03
N ALA A 91 7.26 -5.35 -0.35
CA ALA A 91 6.60 -4.04 -0.39
C ALA A 91 6.58 -3.37 1.00
N SER A 92 6.47 -4.15 2.08
CA SER A 92 6.50 -3.63 3.46
C SER A 92 7.87 -3.04 3.79
N VAL A 93 8.96 -3.71 3.43
CA VAL A 93 10.32 -3.19 3.61
C VAL A 93 10.49 -1.87 2.85
N ILE A 94 10.01 -1.81 1.61
CA ILE A 94 10.09 -0.59 0.79
C ILE A 94 9.26 0.53 1.42
N ALA A 95 8.04 0.25 1.88
CA ALA A 95 7.18 1.22 2.54
C ALA A 95 7.82 1.78 3.81
N ILE A 96 8.33 0.91 4.70
CA ILE A 96 9.00 1.32 5.94
C ILE A 96 10.24 2.18 5.62
N ALA A 97 11.07 1.77 4.67
CA ALA A 97 12.23 2.55 4.27
C ALA A 97 11.83 3.93 3.70
N GLY A 98 10.74 3.99 2.92
CA GLY A 98 10.17 5.23 2.40
C GLY A 98 9.66 6.15 3.51
N GLU A 99 8.94 5.60 4.49
CA GLU A 99 8.45 6.34 5.66
C GLU A 99 9.61 6.88 6.51
N VAL A 100 10.64 6.07 6.77
CA VAL A 100 11.84 6.52 7.51
C VAL A 100 12.55 7.67 6.79
N ARG A 101 12.69 7.60 5.47
CA ARG A 101 13.30 8.69 4.67
C ARG A 101 12.45 9.96 4.73
N THR A 102 11.13 9.82 4.61
CA THR A 102 10.19 10.94 4.66
C THR A 102 10.24 11.61 6.03
N TYR A 103 10.21 10.82 7.10
CA TYR A 103 10.32 11.30 8.48
C TYR A 103 11.64 12.05 8.75
N ARG A 104 12.77 11.52 8.30
CA ARG A 104 14.07 12.20 8.43
C ARG A 104 14.12 13.53 7.68
N ALA A 105 13.54 13.59 6.49
CA ALA A 105 13.48 14.82 5.71
C ALA A 105 12.62 15.90 6.38
N LEU A 106 11.56 15.51 7.08
CA LEU A 106 10.70 16.41 7.84
C LEU A 106 11.41 16.97 9.09
N GLN A 107 12.12 16.12 9.84
CA GLN A 107 12.93 16.56 10.97
C GLN A 107 14.00 17.57 10.55
N ALA A 108 14.72 17.29 9.45
CA ALA A 108 15.77 18.19 8.94
C ALA A 108 15.23 19.57 8.51
N ARG A 109 13.92 19.68 8.22
CA ARG A 109 13.26 20.94 7.83
C ARG A 109 12.67 21.71 9.00
N THR A 110 12.62 21.13 10.20
CA THR A 110 12.13 21.82 11.39
C THR A 110 13.30 22.58 12.01
N PRO A 111 13.36 23.92 11.94
CA PRO A 111 14.43 24.67 12.59
C PRO A 111 14.36 24.42 14.10
N THR A 112 15.50 24.09 14.69
CA THR A 112 15.70 24.16 16.14
C THR A 112 15.78 25.64 16.54
N ASP A 113 14.65 26.34 16.43
CA ASP A 113 14.44 27.66 17.03
C ASP A 113 13.03 27.66 17.62
N ARG A 114 12.95 27.16 18.85
CA ARG A 114 11.97 27.68 19.80
C ARG A 114 12.75 28.06 21.07
N PRO A 115 12.51 29.27 21.60
CA PRO A 115 13.21 29.81 22.76
C PRO A 115 13.02 28.95 24.01
#